data_AF-A0A3S1CRP6-F1
#
_entry.id   AF-A0A3S1CRP6-F1
#
_cell.length_a   1.000
_cell.length_b   1.000
_cell.length_c   1.000
_cell.angle_alpha   90.00
_cell.angle_beta   90.00
_cell.angle_gamma   90.00
#
_symmetry.space_group_name_H-M   'P 1'
#
loop_
_entity.id
_entity.type
_entity.pdbx_description
1 polymer ?
#
loop_
_entity_poly.entity_id
_entity_poly.type
_entity_poly.pdbx_seq_one_letter_code
_entity_poly.pdbx_strand_id
1 'polypeptide(L)'
;MALAKIWDIVWDNSLFHWATAIVVFSAVSVELYTVWQYWKSDCGTTGAAIKSLKNPNQGEDRSIRRWKQEHLQINNEGAVVKQDNKYILIKYPEVLLRPVPRSSLRFVTTLCTAIGVLGTFYGIQEGLQGINLDTSSSEQLMASSKELLVGMKTAFSTSLMGLGSGSFFTLVLFFCESLRQKRRDDLRKQLSIVTIPIAANNDSKEVALQLSHIASKLENISAEAIGDAVAKSIAEQLQGLQQLSSTTIGEAVGRKVLPALEAIYKEQKQIRELQQNQGQRVLEQLIQDLRVDLIEPLVKELGNSANLTKEASQAVQELRQELGSITQSLASSIETIQTFQKETLGKLQNFAENLKNTLSTFQSETKGVLEQTGKEINRAVEKSIEGIGNGVTTYSF
;
A
#
# COMPACT_ATOMS: atom_id res chain seq x y z
N MET A 1 -13.48 4.68 27.85
CA MET A 1 -12.79 5.81 28.50
C MET A 1 -11.36 6.04 28.00
N ALA A 2 -10.54 5.01 27.74
CA ALA A 2 -9.15 5.20 27.27
C ALA A 2 -9.04 5.82 25.86
N LEU A 3 -9.87 5.39 24.90
CA LEU A 3 -9.88 5.93 23.53
C LEU A 3 -10.24 7.41 23.43
N ALA A 4 -11.16 7.89 24.27
CA ALA A 4 -11.55 9.31 24.29
C ALA A 4 -10.43 10.22 24.81
N LYS A 5 -9.63 9.75 25.78
CA LYS A 5 -8.45 10.47 26.28
C LYS A 5 -7.32 10.53 25.26
N ILE A 6 -7.15 9.47 24.46
CA ILE A 6 -6.18 9.46 23.36
C ILE A 6 -6.64 10.44 22.27
N TRP A 7 -7.94 10.45 21.95
CA TRP A 7 -8.49 11.38 20.96
C TRP A 7 -8.29 12.86 21.33
N ASP A 8 -8.45 13.22 22.60
CA ASP A 8 -8.18 14.58 23.11
C ASP A 8 -6.70 15.01 22.96
N ILE A 9 -5.78 14.05 22.96
CA ILE A 9 -4.33 14.30 22.79
C ILE A 9 -3.97 14.44 21.31
N VAL A 10 -4.66 13.69 20.43
CA VAL A 10 -4.38 13.64 18.98
C VAL A 10 -5.17 14.70 18.20
N TRP A 11 -6.21 15.29 18.78
CA TRP A 11 -7.05 16.26 18.09
C TRP A 11 -6.71 17.70 18.50
N ASP A 12 -5.80 18.35 17.77
CA ASP A 12 -5.44 19.75 18.00
C ASP A 12 -6.22 20.74 17.11
N ASN A 13 -7.32 20.28 16.50
CA ASN A 13 -8.23 21.05 15.64
C ASN A 13 -7.54 21.81 14.48
N SER A 14 -6.34 21.41 14.09
CA SER A 14 -5.62 22.03 12.98
C SER A 14 -6.20 21.62 11.63
N LEU A 15 -5.92 22.44 10.60
CA LEU A 15 -6.40 22.24 9.23
C LEU A 15 -6.02 20.85 8.67
N PHE A 16 -4.86 20.33 9.07
CA PHE A 16 -4.36 19.01 8.69
C PHE A 16 -5.14 17.85 9.33
N HIS A 17 -5.66 18.01 10.55
CA HIS A 17 -6.50 16.99 11.20
C HIS A 17 -7.83 16.86 10.47
N TRP A 18 -8.45 17.98 10.10
CA TRP A 18 -9.67 18.00 9.29
C TRP A 18 -9.45 17.42 7.89
N ALA A 19 -8.35 17.80 7.22
CA ALA A 19 -8.00 17.25 5.91
C ALA A 19 -7.84 15.72 5.96
N THR A 20 -7.10 15.20 6.96
CA THR A 20 -6.91 13.75 7.13
C THR A 20 -8.23 13.05 7.43
N ALA A 21 -9.06 13.61 8.31
CA ALA A 21 -10.37 13.04 8.67
C ALA A 21 -11.32 12.96 7.48
N ILE A 22 -11.41 14.01 6.66
CA ILE A 22 -12.26 14.05 5.45
C ILE A 22 -11.80 13.00 4.42
N VAL A 23 -10.49 12.90 4.20
CA VAL A 23 -9.90 11.93 3.28
C VAL A 23 -10.21 10.50 3.73
N VAL A 24 -10.02 10.18 5.02
CA VAL A 24 -10.34 8.83 5.53
C VAL A 24 -11.84 8.56 5.49
N PHE A 25 -12.68 9.51 5.90
CA PHE A 25 -14.13 9.32 5.92
C PHE A 25 -14.70 9.08 4.53
N SER A 26 -14.27 9.86 3.54
CA SER A 26 -14.67 9.67 2.13
C SER A 26 -14.17 8.32 1.60
N ALA A 27 -12.92 7.95 1.86
CA ALA A 27 -12.36 6.68 1.42
C ALA A 27 -13.07 5.46 2.05
N VAL A 28 -13.37 5.52 3.35
CA VAL A 28 -14.12 4.45 4.04
C VAL A 28 -15.53 4.32 3.44
N SER A 29 -16.20 5.44 3.17
CA SER A 29 -17.54 5.44 2.57
C SER A 29 -17.54 4.81 1.18
N VAL A 30 -16.55 5.15 0.34
CA VAL A 30 -16.39 4.57 -1.00
C VAL A 30 -16.04 3.08 -0.92
N GLU A 31 -15.18 2.65 0.00
CA GLU A 31 -14.85 1.22 0.15
C GLU A 31 -16.07 0.41 0.61
N LEU A 32 -16.84 0.92 1.57
CA LEU A 32 -18.07 0.28 2.02
C LEU A 32 -19.11 0.19 0.89
N TYR A 33 -19.24 1.26 0.10
CA TYR A 33 -20.11 1.28 -1.07
C TYR A 33 -19.70 0.23 -2.11
N THR A 34 -18.40 0.12 -2.41
CA THR A 34 -17.90 -0.87 -3.38
C THR A 34 -18.04 -2.31 -2.86
N VAL A 35 -17.88 -2.56 -1.56
CA VAL A 35 -18.22 -3.88 -0.95
C VAL A 35 -19.71 -4.18 -1.11
N TRP A 36 -20.57 -3.22 -0.81
CA TRP A 36 -22.02 -3.39 -0.92
C TRP A 36 -22.45 -3.62 -2.37
N GLN A 37 -21.89 -2.86 -3.32
CA GLN A 37 -22.13 -3.03 -4.74
C GLN A 37 -21.66 -4.42 -5.23
N TYR A 38 -20.49 -4.88 -4.79
CA TYR A 38 -20.00 -6.23 -5.09
C TYR A 38 -20.94 -7.33 -4.57
N TRP A 39 -21.52 -7.15 -3.38
CA TRP A 39 -22.49 -8.09 -2.82
C TRP A 39 -23.81 -8.10 -3.58
N LYS A 40 -24.31 -6.93 -4.00
CA LYS A 40 -25.63 -6.78 -4.62
C LYS A 40 -25.63 -7.04 -6.13
N SER A 41 -24.62 -6.55 -6.85
CA SER A 41 -24.55 -6.61 -8.32
C SER A 41 -23.84 -7.88 -8.79
N ASP A 42 -22.58 -8.05 -8.43
CA ASP A 42 -21.71 -9.08 -9.02
C ASP A 42 -21.98 -10.46 -8.42
N CYS A 43 -22.04 -10.54 -7.09
CA CYS A 43 -22.35 -11.79 -6.38
C CYS A 43 -23.86 -12.02 -6.19
N GLY A 44 -24.69 -11.00 -6.39
CA GLY A 44 -26.13 -11.06 -6.10
C GLY A 44 -26.88 -11.96 -7.09
N THR A 45 -26.60 -11.82 -8.39
CA THR A 45 -27.20 -12.64 -9.45
C THR A 45 -26.82 -14.12 -9.31
N THR A 46 -25.53 -14.39 -9.12
CA THR A 46 -24.99 -15.74 -8.90
C THR A 46 -25.54 -16.36 -7.61
N GLY A 47 -25.60 -15.61 -6.52
CA GLY A 47 -26.17 -16.08 -5.25
C GLY A 47 -27.68 -16.34 -5.31
N ALA A 48 -28.44 -15.48 -5.98
CA ALA A 48 -29.87 -15.68 -6.20
C ALA A 48 -30.14 -16.91 -7.08
N ALA A 49 -29.32 -17.13 -8.11
CA ALA A 49 -29.43 -18.30 -8.96
C ALA A 49 -29.12 -19.60 -8.20
N ILE A 50 -28.04 -19.64 -7.40
CA ILE A 50 -27.73 -20.78 -6.52
C ILE A 50 -28.86 -21.06 -5.53
N LYS A 51 -29.46 -20.00 -4.95
CA LYS A 51 -30.60 -20.15 -4.03
C LYS A 51 -31.85 -20.71 -4.73
N SER A 52 -32.12 -20.28 -5.95
CA SER A 52 -33.20 -20.81 -6.80
C SER A 52 -32.96 -22.28 -7.21
N LEU A 53 -31.71 -22.73 -7.35
CA LEU A 53 -31.40 -24.14 -7.57
C LEU A 53 -31.68 -25.02 -6.35
N LYS A 54 -31.47 -24.48 -5.14
CA LYS A 54 -31.73 -25.17 -3.87
C LYS A 54 -33.23 -25.19 -3.52
N ASN A 55 -33.94 -24.09 -3.77
CA ASN A 55 -35.37 -23.95 -3.53
C ASN A 55 -36.12 -23.54 -4.82
N PRO A 56 -36.67 -24.50 -5.58
CA PRO A 56 -37.32 -24.24 -6.88
C PRO A 56 -38.63 -23.45 -6.79
N ASN A 57 -39.21 -23.27 -5.59
CA ASN A 57 -40.44 -22.48 -5.39
C ASN A 57 -40.18 -20.97 -5.32
N GLN A 58 -38.92 -20.51 -5.38
CA GLN A 58 -38.63 -19.09 -5.50
C GLN A 58 -38.80 -18.63 -6.95
N GLY A 59 -39.62 -17.60 -7.16
CA GLY A 59 -39.87 -17.02 -8.48
C GLY A 59 -38.58 -16.73 -9.25
N GLU A 60 -38.55 -17.14 -10.52
CA GLU A 60 -37.42 -16.92 -11.40
C GLU A 60 -37.51 -15.55 -12.06
N ASP A 61 -36.59 -14.66 -11.71
CA ASP A 61 -36.38 -13.43 -12.45
C ASP A 61 -35.64 -13.71 -13.79
N ARG A 62 -35.80 -12.81 -14.77
CA ARG A 62 -35.17 -12.88 -16.10
C ARG A 62 -33.65 -13.01 -16.01
N SER A 63 -33.04 -12.37 -15.02
CA SER A 63 -31.60 -12.43 -14.74
C SER A 63 -31.14 -13.83 -14.31
N ILE A 64 -31.90 -14.48 -13.42
CA ILE A 64 -31.65 -15.83 -12.92
C ILE A 64 -31.80 -16.85 -14.04
N ARG A 65 -32.83 -16.70 -14.89
CA ARG A 65 -33.05 -17.61 -16.01
C ARG A 65 -31.90 -17.56 -17.02
N ARG A 66 -31.41 -16.36 -17.36
CA ARG A 66 -30.24 -16.18 -18.23
C ARG A 66 -28.98 -16.79 -17.63
N TRP A 67 -28.75 -16.60 -16.33
CA TRP A 67 -27.61 -17.22 -15.64
C TRP A 67 -27.66 -18.76 -15.69
N LYS A 68 -28.84 -19.36 -15.46
CA LYS A 68 -29.01 -20.83 -15.55
C LYS A 68 -28.72 -21.34 -16.96
N GLN A 69 -29.15 -20.61 -17.99
CA GLN A 69 -28.89 -20.95 -19.40
C GLN A 69 -27.43 -20.89 -19.79
N GLU A 70 -26.66 -19.97 -19.22
CA GLU A 70 -25.24 -19.84 -19.54
C GLU A 70 -24.36 -20.86 -18.80
N HIS A 71 -24.74 -21.20 -17.55
CA HIS A 71 -23.86 -21.96 -16.66
C HIS A 71 -24.27 -23.42 -16.48
N LEU A 72 -25.54 -23.80 -16.70
CA LEU A 72 -26.05 -25.15 -16.46
C LEU A 72 -26.50 -25.84 -17.75
N GLN A 73 -26.42 -27.16 -17.77
CA GLN A 73 -26.90 -27.95 -18.90
C GLN A 73 -28.42 -27.95 -18.98
N ILE A 74 -28.94 -27.70 -20.19
CA ILE A 74 -30.37 -27.64 -20.49
C ILE A 74 -30.71 -28.73 -21.51
N ASN A 75 -31.82 -29.43 -21.27
CA ASN A 75 -32.44 -30.38 -22.20
C ASN A 75 -33.05 -29.64 -23.42
N ASN A 76 -33.29 -30.34 -24.52
CA ASN A 76 -34.06 -29.88 -25.68
C ASN A 76 -35.46 -29.34 -25.33
N GLU A 77 -36.02 -29.69 -24.17
CA GLU A 77 -37.29 -29.17 -23.63
C GLU A 77 -37.15 -27.89 -22.80
N GLY A 78 -35.94 -27.34 -22.65
CA GLY A 78 -35.69 -26.11 -21.89
C GLY A 78 -35.53 -26.30 -20.37
N ALA A 79 -35.61 -27.53 -19.87
CA ALA A 79 -35.42 -27.87 -18.46
C ALA A 79 -33.94 -28.10 -18.10
N VAL A 80 -33.52 -27.67 -16.91
CA VAL A 80 -32.14 -27.88 -16.43
C VAL A 80 -31.93 -29.37 -16.08
N VAL A 81 -30.88 -29.97 -16.63
CA VAL A 81 -30.55 -31.39 -16.45
C VAL A 81 -30.00 -31.62 -15.03
N LYS A 82 -30.56 -32.64 -14.37
CA LYS A 82 -30.12 -33.12 -13.05
C LYS A 82 -29.59 -34.55 -13.15
N GLN A 83 -28.52 -34.84 -12.42
CA GLN A 83 -27.96 -36.18 -12.26
C GLN A 83 -27.65 -36.40 -10.78
N ASP A 84 -28.11 -37.50 -10.20
CA ASP A 84 -27.98 -37.81 -8.77
C ASP A 84 -28.38 -36.64 -7.84
N ASN A 85 -29.48 -35.96 -8.18
CA ASN A 85 -30.01 -34.80 -7.46
C ASN A 85 -29.09 -33.55 -7.46
N LYS A 86 -28.07 -33.50 -8.33
CA LYS A 86 -27.18 -32.36 -8.56
C LYS A 86 -27.29 -31.86 -10.00
N TYR A 87 -27.05 -30.57 -10.22
CA TYR A 87 -27.13 -29.97 -11.56
C TYR A 87 -25.78 -30.04 -12.29
N ILE A 88 -25.80 -30.20 -13.60
CA ILE A 88 -24.57 -30.29 -14.40
C ILE A 88 -24.12 -28.88 -14.80
N LEU A 89 -22.89 -28.51 -14.43
CA LEU A 89 -22.30 -27.19 -14.69
C LEU A 89 -21.46 -27.23 -15.98
N ILE A 90 -21.92 -26.52 -17.02
CA ILE A 90 -21.20 -26.37 -18.30
C ILE A 90 -20.07 -25.35 -18.17
N LYS A 91 -20.37 -24.17 -17.62
CA LYS A 91 -19.44 -23.05 -17.53
C LYS A 91 -19.42 -22.55 -16.10
N TYR A 92 -18.23 -22.49 -15.49
CA TYR A 92 -18.10 -21.94 -14.15
C TYR A 92 -18.27 -20.41 -14.18
N PRO A 93 -19.04 -19.80 -13.26
CA PRO A 93 -19.27 -18.35 -13.26
C PRO A 93 -17.97 -17.57 -13.16
N GLU A 94 -17.75 -16.62 -14.09
CA GLU A 94 -16.51 -15.84 -14.15
C GLU A 94 -16.26 -15.00 -12.88
N VAL A 95 -17.33 -14.53 -12.24
CA VAL A 95 -17.28 -13.82 -10.94
C VAL A 95 -16.62 -14.68 -9.84
N LEU A 96 -16.77 -16.00 -9.92
CA LEU A 96 -16.18 -16.96 -8.97
C LEU A 96 -14.81 -17.48 -9.43
N LEU A 97 -14.38 -17.21 -10.67
CA LEU A 97 -13.04 -17.53 -11.19
C LEU A 97 -12.06 -16.38 -11.00
N ARG A 98 -12.49 -15.14 -11.23
CA ARG A 98 -11.62 -13.97 -11.11
C ARG A 98 -11.13 -13.79 -9.66
N PRO A 99 -9.87 -13.31 -9.47
CA PRO A 99 -9.40 -12.91 -8.16
C PRO A 99 -10.26 -11.77 -7.62
N VAL A 100 -10.45 -11.72 -6.29
CA VAL A 100 -11.25 -10.64 -5.65
C VAL A 100 -10.62 -9.30 -6.04
N PRO A 101 -11.40 -8.34 -6.56
CA PRO A 101 -10.85 -7.05 -6.97
C PRO A 101 -10.19 -6.37 -5.77
N ARG A 102 -8.90 -6.05 -5.91
CA ARG A 102 -8.14 -5.29 -4.92
C ARG A 102 -8.69 -3.88 -4.88
N SER A 103 -8.83 -3.32 -3.68
CA SER A 103 -9.30 -1.94 -3.53
C SER A 103 -8.36 -0.97 -4.24
N SER A 104 -8.91 -0.07 -5.05
CA SER A 104 -8.19 1.03 -5.70
C SER A 104 -7.78 2.11 -4.70
N LEU A 105 -8.32 2.10 -3.48
CA LEU A 105 -8.10 3.14 -2.48
C LEU A 105 -6.85 2.93 -1.62
N ARG A 106 -6.00 1.94 -1.92
CA ARG A 106 -4.75 1.69 -1.17
C ARG A 106 -3.82 2.91 -1.10
N PHE A 107 -3.89 3.82 -2.07
CA PHE A 107 -3.12 5.08 -2.06
C PHE A 107 -3.51 6.01 -0.89
N VAL A 108 -4.72 5.89 -0.34
CA VAL A 108 -5.22 6.73 0.74
C VAL A 108 -4.39 6.55 2.01
N THR A 109 -3.90 5.33 2.28
CA THR A 109 -2.97 5.06 3.39
C THR A 109 -1.70 5.92 3.26
N THR A 110 -1.10 5.93 2.07
CA THR A 110 0.09 6.73 1.77
C THR A 110 -0.22 8.22 1.82
N LEU A 111 -1.39 8.64 1.32
CA LEU A 111 -1.83 10.03 1.34
C LEU A 111 -2.01 10.55 2.78
N CYS A 112 -2.60 9.77 3.69
CA CYS A 112 -2.73 10.15 5.09
C CYS A 112 -1.37 10.35 5.77
N THR A 113 -0.40 9.48 5.44
CA THR A 113 0.96 9.61 5.96
C THR A 113 1.63 10.87 5.40
N ALA A 114 1.46 11.16 4.11
CA ALA A 114 1.98 12.37 3.49
C ALA A 114 1.38 13.65 4.10
N ILE A 115 0.06 13.68 4.34
CA ILE A 115 -0.62 14.80 5.02
C ILE A 115 -0.07 14.97 6.45
N GLY A 116 0.17 13.88 7.17
CA GLY A 116 0.76 13.93 8.52
C GLY A 116 2.19 14.47 8.54
N VAL A 117 3.03 14.07 7.57
CA VAL A 117 4.39 14.61 7.40
C VAL A 117 4.35 16.10 7.05
N LEU A 118 3.46 16.53 6.16
CA LEU A 118 3.26 17.95 5.83
C LEU A 118 2.82 18.76 7.05
N GLY A 119 1.88 18.23 7.84
CA GLY A 119 1.47 18.86 9.09
C GLY A 119 2.62 18.98 10.10
N THR A 120 3.53 18.01 10.12
CA THR A 120 4.74 18.05 10.96
C THR A 120 5.62 19.24 10.59
N PHE A 121 5.90 19.41 9.29
CA PHE A 121 6.68 20.54 8.82
C PHE A 121 5.99 21.87 9.11
N TYR A 122 4.67 21.93 8.92
CA TYR A 122 3.90 23.13 9.23
C TYR A 122 3.95 23.49 10.73
N GLY A 123 3.76 22.52 11.62
CA GLY A 123 3.80 22.76 13.08
C GLY A 123 5.18 23.22 13.56
N ILE A 124 6.26 22.67 13.01
CA ILE A 124 7.63 23.15 13.28
C ILE A 124 7.80 24.58 12.75
N GLN A 125 7.31 24.87 11.54
CA GLN A 125 7.39 26.20 10.96
C GLN A 125 6.63 27.25 11.80
N GLU A 126 5.40 26.97 12.22
CA GLU A 126 4.66 27.86 13.12
C GLU A 126 5.37 28.05 14.46
N GLY A 127 5.92 26.97 15.05
CA GLY A 127 6.65 27.04 16.31
C GLY A 127 7.94 27.87 16.25
N LEU A 128 8.51 28.06 15.06
CA LEU A 128 9.73 28.85 14.84
C LEU A 128 9.45 30.29 14.39
N GLN A 129 8.28 30.58 13.82
CA GLN A 129 7.96 31.90 13.24
C GLN A 129 7.77 33.01 14.28
N GLY A 130 7.43 32.69 15.53
CA GLY A 130 7.26 33.67 16.61
C GLY A 130 8.53 33.96 17.43
N ILE A 131 9.64 33.26 17.16
CA ILE A 131 10.85 33.39 17.96
C ILE A 131 11.65 34.61 17.51
N ASN A 132 11.50 35.72 18.23
CA ASN A 132 12.35 36.89 18.07
C ASN A 132 13.58 36.75 18.97
N LEU A 133 14.66 36.14 18.45
CA LEU A 133 15.90 35.88 19.19
C LEU A 133 16.70 37.16 19.54
N ASP A 134 16.28 38.32 19.04
CA ASP A 134 16.98 39.59 19.19
C ASP A 134 16.63 40.36 20.48
N THR A 135 15.76 39.83 21.35
CA THR A 135 15.29 40.58 22.51
C THR A 135 15.76 40.00 23.85
N SER A 136 16.50 40.82 24.62
CA SER A 136 17.13 40.49 25.90
C SER A 136 16.18 40.39 27.11
N SER A 137 14.86 40.25 26.90
CA SER A 137 13.88 40.20 27.99
C SER A 137 13.51 38.75 28.33
N SER A 138 13.54 38.42 29.63
CA SER A 138 13.24 37.08 30.14
C SER A 138 11.81 36.64 29.80
N GLU A 139 10.87 37.59 29.76
CA GLU A 139 9.47 37.36 29.40
C GLU A 139 9.29 36.92 27.94
N GLN A 140 10.06 37.48 26.99
CA GLN A 140 10.00 37.10 25.57
C GLN A 140 10.66 35.74 25.30
N LEU A 141 11.68 35.36 26.07
CA LEU A 141 12.25 34.01 26.05
C LEU A 141 11.25 32.96 26.55
N MET A 142 10.47 33.27 27.60
CA MET A 142 9.40 32.40 28.07
C MET A 142 8.26 32.27 27.05
N ALA A 143 7.87 33.38 26.41
CA ALA A 143 6.87 33.37 25.34
C ALA A 143 7.32 32.54 24.14
N SER A 144 8.57 32.73 23.68
CA SER A 144 9.17 31.97 22.58
C SER A 144 9.24 30.47 22.90
N SER A 145 9.58 30.11 24.16
CA SER A 145 9.60 28.72 24.61
C SER A 145 8.20 28.09 24.58
N LYS A 146 7.16 28.84 24.95
CA LYS A 146 5.77 28.37 24.91
C LYS A 146 5.30 28.16 23.48
N GLU A 147 5.64 29.06 22.57
CA GLU A 147 5.27 29.00 21.15
C GLU A 147 5.94 27.82 20.43
N LEU A 148 7.23 27.59 20.70
CA LEU A 148 7.93 26.39 20.24
C LEU A 148 7.26 25.10 20.75
N LEU A 149 6.82 25.08 22.01
CA LEU A 149 6.16 23.92 22.62
C LEU A 149 4.78 23.66 21.97
N VAL A 150 4.05 24.71 21.60
CA VAL A 150 2.78 24.61 20.85
C VAL A 150 3.01 24.11 19.42
N GLY A 151 4.03 24.62 18.72
CA GLY A 151 4.38 24.14 17.38
C GLY A 151 4.84 22.68 17.37
N MET A 152 5.64 22.28 18.35
CA MET A 152 6.07 20.89 18.52
C MET A 152 4.90 19.96 18.85
N LYS A 153 3.95 20.41 19.69
CA LYS A 153 2.71 19.65 19.96
C LYS A 153 1.91 19.45 18.67
N THR A 154 1.72 20.51 17.89
CA THR A 154 0.99 20.46 16.61
C THR A 154 1.67 19.49 15.65
N ALA A 155 2.99 19.58 15.50
CA ALA A 155 3.78 18.74 14.61
C ALA A 155 3.70 17.25 14.99
N PHE A 156 3.80 16.94 16.28
CA PHE A 156 3.65 15.58 16.80
C PHE A 156 2.24 15.05 16.58
N SER A 157 1.22 15.86 16.87
CA SER A 157 -0.19 15.49 16.72
C SER A 157 -0.55 15.18 15.27
N THR A 158 -0.12 16.00 14.31
CA THR A 158 -0.41 15.78 12.89
C THR A 158 0.27 14.53 12.34
N SER A 159 1.49 14.22 12.78
CA SER A 159 2.21 13.00 12.41
C SER A 159 1.49 11.75 12.93
N LEU A 160 1.10 11.79 14.21
CA LEU A 160 0.38 10.70 14.87
C LEU A 160 -0.99 10.48 14.21
N MET A 161 -1.68 11.56 13.85
CA MET A 161 -2.95 11.48 13.12
C MET A 161 -2.78 10.87 11.74
N GLY A 162 -1.76 11.29 10.96
CA GLY A 162 -1.51 10.76 9.61
C GLY A 162 -1.19 9.26 9.60
N LEU A 163 -0.27 8.82 10.47
CA LEU A 163 0.10 7.42 10.62
C LEU A 163 -1.04 6.58 11.21
N GLY A 164 -1.71 7.08 12.25
CA GLY A 164 -2.83 6.40 12.89
C GLY A 164 -4.01 6.20 11.93
N SER A 165 -4.36 7.26 11.19
CA SER A 165 -5.44 7.24 10.19
C SER A 165 -5.13 6.31 9.03
N GLY A 166 -3.90 6.32 8.51
CA GLY A 166 -3.47 5.40 7.45
C GLY A 166 -3.47 3.94 7.90
N SER A 167 -3.01 3.67 9.13
CA SER A 167 -3.03 2.32 9.71
C SER A 167 -4.46 1.82 9.95
N PHE A 168 -5.34 2.69 10.47
CA PHE A 168 -6.77 2.39 10.60
C PHE A 168 -7.41 2.07 9.24
N PHE A 169 -7.14 2.88 8.21
CA PHE A 169 -7.69 2.64 6.88
C PHE A 169 -7.19 1.32 6.27
N THR A 170 -5.92 0.97 6.51
CA THR A 170 -5.36 -0.31 6.07
C THR A 170 -6.08 -1.50 6.72
N LEU A 171 -6.42 -1.40 8.01
CA LEU A 171 -7.25 -2.42 8.67
C LEU A 171 -8.64 -2.50 8.05
N VAL A 172 -9.28 -1.37 7.74
CA VAL A 172 -10.58 -1.34 7.06
C VAL A 172 -10.51 -2.05 5.71
N LEU A 173 -9.47 -1.78 4.91
CA LEU A 173 -9.25 -2.46 3.63
C LEU A 173 -9.11 -3.99 3.81
N PHE A 174 -8.35 -4.43 4.81
CA PHE A 174 -8.18 -5.85 5.11
C PHE A 174 -9.50 -6.52 5.48
N PHE A 175 -10.31 -5.87 6.33
CA PHE A 175 -11.65 -6.38 6.67
C PHE A 175 -12.57 -6.44 5.44
N CYS A 176 -12.56 -5.40 4.59
CA CYS A 176 -13.37 -5.37 3.37
C CYS A 176 -12.96 -6.48 2.38
N GLU A 177 -11.66 -6.69 2.19
CA GLU A 177 -11.12 -7.77 1.35
C GLU A 177 -11.51 -9.15 1.90
N SER A 178 -11.38 -9.35 3.22
CA SER A 178 -11.80 -10.58 3.89
C SER A 178 -13.31 -10.84 3.75
N LEU A 179 -14.14 -9.80 3.86
CA LEU A 179 -15.59 -9.91 3.66
C LEU A 179 -15.96 -10.31 2.23
N ARG A 180 -15.33 -9.68 1.22
CA ARG A 180 -15.52 -10.05 -0.20
C ARG A 180 -15.08 -11.49 -0.47
N GLN A 181 -13.95 -11.91 0.10
CA GLN A 181 -13.42 -13.26 -0.03
C GLN A 181 -14.33 -14.31 0.62
N LYS A 182 -14.75 -14.09 1.88
CA LYS A 182 -15.69 -14.98 2.58
C LYS A 182 -16.99 -15.17 1.81
N ARG A 183 -17.54 -14.08 1.24
CA ARG A 183 -18.77 -14.14 0.45
C ARG A 183 -18.58 -15.00 -0.81
N ARG A 184 -17.46 -14.83 -1.52
CA ARG A 184 -17.11 -15.62 -2.70
C ARG A 184 -16.92 -17.09 -2.34
N ASP A 185 -16.22 -17.38 -1.25
CA ASP A 185 -15.94 -18.76 -0.82
C ASP A 185 -17.21 -19.48 -0.36
N ASP A 186 -18.13 -18.78 0.30
CA ASP A 186 -19.47 -19.31 0.61
C ASP A 186 -20.25 -19.66 -0.66
N LEU A 187 -20.31 -18.74 -1.64
CA LEU A 187 -20.97 -19.00 -2.92
C LEU A 187 -20.32 -20.17 -3.68
N ARG A 188 -18.98 -20.27 -3.66
CA ARG A 188 -18.23 -21.37 -4.27
C ARG A 188 -18.57 -22.71 -3.63
N LYS A 189 -18.65 -22.77 -2.28
CA LYS A 189 -19.05 -23.96 -1.53
C LYS A 189 -20.50 -24.36 -1.85
N GLN A 190 -21.41 -23.39 -1.83
CA GLN A 190 -22.82 -23.66 -2.16
C GLN A 190 -22.98 -24.17 -3.60
N LEU A 191 -22.26 -23.59 -4.55
CA LEU A 191 -22.27 -24.05 -5.94
C LEU A 191 -21.71 -25.47 -6.07
N SER A 192 -20.58 -25.80 -5.41
CA SER A 192 -19.99 -27.14 -5.47
C SER A 192 -20.84 -28.24 -4.82
N ILE A 193 -21.70 -27.89 -3.86
CA ILE A 193 -22.63 -28.85 -3.25
C ILE A 193 -23.77 -29.19 -4.23
N VAL A 194 -24.24 -28.18 -4.95
CA VAL A 194 -25.44 -28.26 -5.81
C VAL A 194 -25.09 -28.68 -7.24
N THR A 195 -23.84 -28.54 -7.67
CA THR A 195 -23.41 -28.80 -9.06
C THR A 195 -22.27 -29.80 -9.18
N ILE A 196 -22.25 -30.52 -10.29
CA ILE A 196 -21.15 -31.40 -10.72
C ILE A 196 -20.56 -30.78 -12.00
N PRO A 197 -19.24 -30.57 -12.11
CA PRO A 197 -18.63 -30.03 -13.32
C PRO A 197 -18.74 -31.04 -14.48
N ILE A 198 -18.96 -30.57 -15.71
CA ILE A 198 -19.04 -31.43 -16.91
C ILE A 198 -17.82 -32.35 -17.09
N ALA A 199 -16.63 -31.92 -16.65
CA ALA A 199 -15.42 -32.76 -16.70
C ALA A 199 -15.54 -34.06 -15.88
N ALA A 200 -16.42 -34.11 -14.88
CA ALA A 200 -16.67 -35.33 -14.12
C ALA A 200 -17.58 -36.32 -14.86
N ASN A 201 -18.17 -35.94 -15.99
CA ASN A 201 -19.35 -36.63 -16.48
C ASN A 201 -19.15 -37.65 -17.60
N ASN A 202 -18.03 -37.73 -18.33
CA ASN A 202 -17.98 -38.68 -19.45
C ASN A 202 -16.65 -39.44 -19.71
N ASP A 203 -15.56 -39.27 -18.95
CA ASP A 203 -14.37 -40.14 -19.13
C ASP A 203 -13.59 -40.39 -17.83
N SER A 204 -13.51 -39.39 -16.94
CA SER A 204 -12.63 -39.48 -15.77
C SER A 204 -13.19 -40.33 -14.63
N LYS A 205 -14.52 -40.52 -14.55
CA LYS A 205 -15.16 -41.35 -13.50
C LYS A 205 -15.03 -42.84 -13.80
N GLU A 206 -15.09 -43.22 -15.07
CA GLU A 206 -14.90 -44.60 -15.52
C GLU A 206 -13.43 -45.01 -15.42
N VAL A 207 -12.49 -44.13 -15.80
CA VAL A 207 -11.06 -44.35 -15.58
C VAL A 207 -10.71 -44.41 -14.09
N ALA A 208 -11.31 -43.55 -13.24
CA ALA A 208 -11.07 -43.59 -11.80
C ALA A 208 -11.66 -44.83 -11.11
N LEU A 209 -12.86 -45.28 -11.53
CA LEU A 209 -13.47 -46.53 -11.06
C LEU A 209 -12.70 -47.76 -11.56
N GLN A 210 -12.22 -47.74 -12.80
CA GLN A 210 -11.39 -48.81 -13.34
C GLN A 210 -10.05 -48.88 -12.60
N LEU A 211 -9.41 -47.74 -12.31
CA LEU A 211 -8.17 -47.70 -11.52
C LEU A 211 -8.38 -48.17 -10.08
N SER A 212 -9.49 -47.81 -9.43
CA SER A 212 -9.77 -48.31 -8.08
C SER A 212 -10.10 -49.81 -8.08
N HIS A 213 -10.79 -50.30 -9.11
CA HIS A 213 -11.15 -51.71 -9.26
C HIS A 213 -9.92 -52.57 -9.65
N ILE A 214 -8.98 -52.01 -10.40
CA ILE A 214 -7.67 -52.61 -10.68
C ILE A 214 -6.82 -52.63 -9.41
N ALA A 215 -6.79 -51.55 -8.63
CA ALA A 215 -6.06 -51.49 -7.35
C ALA A 215 -6.60 -52.51 -6.33
N SER A 216 -7.93 -52.64 -6.19
CA SER A 216 -8.54 -53.65 -5.30
C SER A 216 -8.34 -55.09 -5.76
N LYS A 217 -8.16 -55.30 -7.08
CA LYS A 217 -7.83 -56.62 -7.63
C LYS A 217 -6.35 -56.95 -7.48
N LEU A 218 -5.46 -55.96 -7.53
CA LEU A 218 -4.02 -56.15 -7.32
C LEU A 218 -3.66 -56.44 -5.85
N GLU A 219 -4.48 -56.00 -4.90
CA GLU A 219 -4.25 -56.24 -3.46
C GLU A 219 -4.53 -57.70 -3.04
N ASN A 220 -5.31 -58.45 -3.83
CA ASN A 220 -5.80 -59.80 -3.48
C ASN A 220 -5.25 -60.94 -4.36
N ILE A 221 -4.28 -60.66 -5.24
CA ILE A 221 -3.68 -61.69 -6.11
C ILE A 221 -2.28 -62.02 -5.59
N SER A 222 -2.18 -63.08 -4.77
CA SER A 222 -0.89 -63.69 -4.44
C SER A 222 -0.34 -64.45 -5.65
N ALA A 223 0.98 -64.43 -5.83
CA ALA A 223 1.68 -65.01 -6.97
C ALA A 223 1.42 -66.53 -7.14
N GLU A 224 1.07 -67.26 -6.07
CA GLU A 224 0.67 -68.67 -6.16
C GLU A 224 -0.62 -68.90 -6.98
N ALA A 225 -1.62 -68.00 -6.89
CA ALA A 225 -2.90 -68.20 -7.59
C ALA A 225 -2.79 -67.97 -9.12
N ILE A 226 -1.85 -67.12 -9.54
CA ILE A 226 -1.54 -66.90 -10.96
C ILE A 226 -0.81 -68.13 -11.54
N GLY A 227 0.11 -68.73 -10.77
CA GLY A 227 0.87 -69.91 -11.20
C GLY A 227 -0.02 -71.11 -11.54
N ASP A 228 -1.01 -71.40 -10.70
CA ASP A 228 -1.93 -72.53 -10.89
C ASP A 228 -2.92 -72.31 -12.05
N ALA A 229 -3.43 -71.09 -12.22
CA ALA A 229 -4.38 -70.77 -13.28
C ALA A 229 -3.73 -70.83 -14.68
N VAL A 230 -2.48 -70.38 -14.79
CA VAL A 230 -1.72 -70.41 -16.05
C VAL A 230 -1.29 -71.83 -16.41
N ALA A 231 -0.88 -72.65 -15.44
CA ALA A 231 -0.54 -74.06 -15.68
C ALA A 231 -1.74 -74.86 -16.20
N LYS A 232 -2.94 -74.61 -15.66
CA LYS A 232 -4.18 -75.28 -16.07
C LYS A 232 -4.68 -74.83 -17.45
N SER A 233 -4.59 -73.53 -17.74
CA SER A 233 -4.93 -72.93 -19.04
C SER A 233 -4.07 -73.46 -20.19
N ILE A 234 -2.77 -73.66 -19.95
CA ILE A 234 -1.84 -74.14 -20.99
C ILE A 234 -2.06 -75.65 -21.26
N ALA A 235 -2.38 -76.43 -20.23
CA ALA A 235 -2.71 -77.86 -20.38
C ALA A 235 -4.01 -78.08 -21.17
N GLU A 236 -5.02 -77.22 -20.99
CA GLU A 236 -6.29 -77.28 -21.74
C GLU A 236 -6.14 -76.81 -23.20
N GLN A 237 -5.31 -75.80 -23.47
CA GLN A 237 -5.06 -75.32 -24.85
C GLN A 237 -4.21 -76.28 -25.70
N LEU A 238 -3.39 -77.14 -25.09
CA LEU A 238 -2.58 -78.14 -25.81
C LEU A 238 -3.37 -79.38 -26.26
N GLN A 239 -4.53 -79.68 -25.65
CA GLN A 239 -5.39 -80.79 -26.08
C GLN A 239 -6.21 -80.48 -27.35
N GLY A 240 -6.44 -79.21 -27.67
CA GLY A 240 -7.28 -78.79 -28.80
C GLY A 240 -6.56 -78.65 -30.16
N LEU A 241 -5.23 -78.79 -30.20
CA LEU A 241 -4.42 -78.48 -31.40
C LEU A 241 -4.18 -79.66 -32.36
N GLN A 242 -4.82 -80.82 -32.17
CA GLN A 242 -4.66 -81.98 -33.07
C GLN A 242 -5.53 -81.94 -34.35
N GLN A 243 -6.43 -80.96 -34.51
CA GLN A 243 -7.31 -80.88 -35.68
C GLN A 243 -7.51 -79.42 -36.10
N LEU A 244 -6.89 -78.97 -37.20
CA LEU A 244 -7.42 -78.02 -38.22
C LEU A 244 -6.26 -77.35 -38.99
N SER A 245 -6.31 -77.45 -40.32
CA SER A 245 -5.24 -77.07 -41.26
C SER A 245 -5.21 -75.58 -41.63
N SER A 246 -4.02 -75.12 -42.04
CA SER A 246 -3.58 -73.74 -42.31
C SER A 246 -4.22 -73.00 -43.51
N THR A 247 -5.12 -73.62 -44.26
CA THR A 247 -5.66 -73.06 -45.51
C THR A 247 -6.88 -72.16 -45.32
N THR A 248 -7.75 -72.42 -44.33
CA THR A 248 -8.97 -71.63 -44.09
C THR A 248 -8.69 -70.30 -43.37
N ILE A 249 -7.60 -70.22 -42.60
CA ILE A 249 -7.17 -69.00 -41.90
C ILE A 249 -6.60 -67.97 -42.89
N GLY A 250 -5.92 -68.42 -43.96
CA GLY A 250 -5.28 -67.53 -44.94
C GLY A 250 -6.26 -66.67 -45.75
N GLU A 251 -7.39 -67.24 -46.19
CA GLU A 251 -8.36 -66.50 -47.02
C GLU A 251 -9.21 -65.50 -46.22
N ALA A 252 -9.57 -65.82 -44.97
CA ALA A 252 -10.38 -64.93 -44.13
C ALA A 252 -9.62 -63.67 -43.69
N VAL A 253 -8.30 -63.80 -43.44
CA VAL A 253 -7.43 -62.67 -43.06
C VAL A 253 -7.11 -61.80 -44.28
N GLY A 254 -6.88 -62.40 -45.46
CA GLY A 254 -6.52 -61.66 -46.69
C GLY A 254 -7.62 -60.74 -47.22
N ARG A 255 -8.90 -61.13 -47.13
CA ARG A 255 -10.02 -60.35 -47.71
C ARG A 255 -10.60 -59.25 -46.82
N LYS A 256 -10.49 -59.36 -45.48
CA LYS A 256 -11.16 -58.42 -44.56
C LYS A 256 -10.22 -57.56 -43.72
N VAL A 257 -9.01 -58.01 -43.42
CA VAL A 257 -8.11 -57.32 -42.48
C VAL A 257 -7.16 -56.35 -43.18
N LEU A 258 -6.67 -56.71 -44.38
CA LEU A 258 -5.75 -55.84 -45.13
C LEU A 258 -6.35 -54.47 -45.52
N PRO A 259 -7.56 -54.38 -46.12
CA PRO A 259 -8.12 -53.08 -46.53
C PRO A 259 -8.44 -52.18 -45.33
N ALA A 260 -8.84 -52.76 -44.20
CA ALA A 260 -9.13 -52.03 -42.97
C ALA A 260 -7.87 -51.47 -42.31
N LEU A 261 -6.76 -52.22 -42.32
CA LEU A 261 -5.45 -51.74 -41.87
C LEU A 261 -4.90 -50.63 -42.77
N GLU A 262 -5.10 -50.72 -44.09
CA GLU A 262 -4.65 -49.70 -45.04
C GLU A 262 -5.42 -48.38 -44.85
N ALA A 263 -6.72 -48.44 -44.60
CA ALA A 263 -7.55 -47.28 -44.26
C ALA A 263 -7.14 -46.63 -42.93
N ILE A 264 -6.91 -47.43 -41.88
CA ILE A 264 -6.46 -46.96 -40.56
C ILE A 264 -5.06 -46.33 -40.65
N TYR A 265 -4.16 -46.89 -41.46
CA TYR A 265 -2.81 -46.33 -41.65
C TYR A 265 -2.85 -44.98 -42.39
N LYS A 266 -3.77 -44.84 -43.36
CA LYS A 266 -3.98 -43.60 -44.12
C LYS A 266 -4.59 -42.50 -43.25
N GLU A 267 -5.57 -42.83 -42.40
CA GLU A 267 -6.13 -41.90 -41.40
C GLU A 267 -5.12 -41.52 -40.31
N GLN A 268 -4.32 -42.47 -39.79
CA GLN A 268 -3.27 -42.14 -38.81
C GLN A 268 -2.20 -41.22 -39.40
N LYS A 269 -1.85 -41.39 -40.68
CA LYS A 269 -0.91 -40.49 -41.36
C LYS A 269 -1.49 -39.09 -41.54
N GLN A 270 -2.76 -38.98 -41.94
CA GLN A 270 -3.48 -37.70 -42.05
C GLN A 270 -3.61 -36.97 -40.70
N ILE A 271 -3.92 -37.71 -39.62
CA ILE A 271 -4.03 -37.15 -38.26
C ILE A 271 -2.65 -36.76 -37.70
N ARG A 272 -1.59 -37.52 -37.97
CA ARG A 272 -0.21 -37.14 -37.59
C ARG A 272 0.27 -35.90 -38.34
N GLU A 273 0.00 -35.80 -39.64
CA GLU A 273 0.38 -34.64 -40.46
C GLU A 273 -0.41 -33.37 -40.07
N LEU A 274 -1.68 -33.51 -39.65
CA LEU A 274 -2.51 -32.43 -39.11
C LEU A 274 -2.10 -32.01 -37.68
N GLN A 275 -1.78 -32.95 -36.79
CA GLN A 275 -1.37 -32.64 -35.41
C GLN A 275 0.07 -32.09 -35.30
N GLN A 276 1.03 -32.58 -36.09
CA GLN A 276 2.40 -32.05 -36.06
C GLN A 276 2.50 -30.63 -36.62
N ASN A 277 1.75 -30.28 -37.68
CA ASN A 277 1.80 -28.94 -38.25
C ASN A 277 1.01 -27.89 -37.44
N GLN A 278 -0.10 -28.24 -36.78
CA GLN A 278 -0.89 -27.27 -36.02
C GLN A 278 -0.37 -27.04 -34.61
N GLY A 279 -0.01 -28.10 -33.86
CA GLY A 279 0.46 -27.96 -32.48
C GLY A 279 1.79 -27.21 -32.38
N GLN A 280 2.69 -27.45 -33.34
CA GLN A 280 4.01 -26.83 -33.36
C GLN A 280 3.95 -25.38 -33.83
N ARG A 281 3.12 -25.05 -34.84
CA ARG A 281 2.88 -23.67 -35.26
C ARG A 281 2.14 -22.85 -34.21
N VAL A 282 1.14 -23.41 -33.53
CA VAL A 282 0.43 -22.71 -32.44
C VAL A 282 1.36 -22.48 -31.25
N LEU A 283 2.20 -23.45 -30.89
CA LEU A 283 3.17 -23.28 -29.81
C LEU A 283 4.27 -22.28 -30.18
N GLU A 284 4.80 -22.33 -31.41
CA GLU A 284 5.77 -21.33 -31.90
C GLU A 284 5.14 -19.94 -31.95
N GLN A 285 3.91 -19.81 -32.47
CA GLN A 285 3.21 -18.53 -32.55
C GLN A 285 2.88 -17.99 -31.16
N LEU A 286 2.45 -18.83 -30.20
CA LEU A 286 2.20 -18.42 -28.83
C LEU A 286 3.48 -18.02 -28.08
N ILE A 287 4.59 -18.74 -28.30
CA ILE A 287 5.92 -18.39 -27.75
C ILE A 287 6.43 -17.09 -28.37
N GLN A 288 6.18 -16.88 -29.66
CA GLN A 288 6.57 -15.67 -30.37
C GLN A 288 5.75 -14.46 -29.94
N ASP A 289 4.43 -14.61 -29.78
CA ASP A 289 3.53 -13.59 -29.25
C ASP A 289 3.88 -13.26 -27.78
N LEU A 290 4.14 -14.26 -26.92
CA LEU A 290 4.63 -14.03 -25.55
C LEU A 290 5.97 -13.27 -25.51
N ARG A 291 6.89 -13.59 -26.42
CA ARG A 291 8.21 -12.96 -26.45
C ARG A 291 8.13 -11.50 -26.91
N VAL A 292 7.41 -11.25 -28.00
CA VAL A 292 7.30 -9.94 -28.64
C VAL A 292 6.37 -9.01 -27.87
N ASP A 293 5.20 -9.51 -27.42
CA ASP A 293 4.18 -8.64 -26.82
C ASP A 293 4.33 -8.47 -25.30
N LEU A 294 5.06 -9.36 -24.62
CA LEU A 294 5.15 -9.33 -23.15
C LEU A 294 6.58 -9.29 -22.62
N ILE A 295 7.47 -10.17 -23.08
CA ILE A 295 8.82 -10.25 -22.50
C ILE A 295 9.69 -9.06 -22.93
N GLU A 296 9.70 -8.72 -24.21
CA GLU A 296 10.49 -7.61 -24.73
C GLU A 296 10.07 -6.24 -24.17
N PRO A 297 8.78 -5.86 -24.13
CA PRO A 297 8.36 -4.61 -23.50
C PRO A 297 8.59 -4.62 -21.99
N LEU A 298 8.45 -5.76 -21.30
CA LEU A 298 8.71 -5.85 -19.87
C LEU A 298 10.20 -5.66 -19.55
N VAL A 299 11.11 -6.24 -20.34
CA VAL A 299 12.56 -6.05 -20.19
C VAL A 299 12.95 -4.61 -20.49
N LYS A 300 12.37 -4.00 -21.52
CA LYS A 300 12.59 -2.59 -21.86
C LYS A 300 12.10 -1.66 -20.74
N GLU A 301 10.92 -1.92 -20.20
CA GLU A 301 10.35 -1.13 -19.11
C GLU A 301 11.10 -1.33 -17.80
N LEU A 302 11.55 -2.54 -17.50
CA LEU A 302 12.45 -2.82 -16.38
C LEU A 302 13.80 -2.10 -16.54
N GLY A 303 14.36 -2.06 -17.75
CA GLY A 303 15.57 -1.30 -18.06
C GLY A 303 15.38 0.20 -17.85
N ASN A 304 14.25 0.76 -18.33
CA ASN A 304 13.89 2.15 -18.09
C ASN A 304 13.72 2.44 -16.59
N SER A 305 13.04 1.55 -15.85
CA SER A 305 12.84 1.69 -14.42
C SER A 305 14.17 1.63 -13.64
N ALA A 306 15.10 0.77 -14.05
CA ALA A 306 16.44 0.69 -13.47
C ALA A 306 17.25 1.97 -13.73
N ASN A 307 17.16 2.53 -14.94
CA ASN A 307 17.80 3.80 -15.27
C ASN A 307 17.21 4.98 -14.49
N LEU A 308 15.88 5.10 -14.44
CA LEU A 308 15.21 6.13 -13.64
C LEU A 308 15.56 6.01 -12.15
N THR A 309 15.68 4.78 -11.63
CA THR A 309 16.12 4.55 -10.24
C THR A 309 17.57 4.98 -10.04
N LYS A 310 18.45 4.74 -11.01
CA LYS A 310 19.85 5.18 -10.97
C LYS A 310 19.95 6.71 -11.00
N GLU A 311 19.22 7.37 -11.90
CA GLU A 311 19.16 8.83 -11.99
C GLU A 311 18.60 9.45 -10.70
N ALA A 312 17.53 8.88 -10.15
CA ALA A 312 16.99 9.32 -8.86
C ALA A 312 18.00 9.14 -7.71
N SER A 313 18.75 8.02 -7.70
CA SER A 313 19.80 7.78 -6.70
C SER A 313 20.93 8.81 -6.82
N GLN A 314 21.33 9.17 -8.05
CA GLN A 314 22.33 10.20 -8.31
C GLN A 314 21.84 11.58 -7.85
N ALA A 315 20.61 11.96 -8.20
CA ALA A 315 20.02 13.22 -7.75
C ALA A 315 19.92 13.30 -6.21
N VAL A 316 19.60 12.19 -5.53
CA VAL A 316 19.61 12.12 -4.07
C VAL A 316 21.02 12.26 -3.50
N GLN A 317 22.04 11.70 -4.15
CA GLN A 317 23.42 11.83 -3.72
C GLN A 317 23.94 13.26 -3.88
N GLU A 318 23.60 13.93 -4.98
CA GLU A 318 23.87 15.35 -5.22
C GLU A 318 23.18 16.22 -4.17
N LEU A 319 21.89 15.98 -3.91
CA LEU A 319 21.14 16.69 -2.88
C LEU A 319 21.77 16.50 -1.48
N ARG A 320 22.24 15.29 -1.14
CA ARG A 320 22.95 15.04 0.13
C ARG A 320 24.25 15.83 0.23
N GLN A 321 24.97 15.99 -0.88
CA GLN A 321 26.21 16.74 -0.93
C GLN A 321 25.94 18.25 -0.79
N GLU A 322 24.94 18.77 -1.51
CA GLU A 322 24.49 20.16 -1.38
C GLU A 322 24.00 20.46 0.04
N LEU A 323 23.20 19.58 0.64
CA LEU A 323 22.77 19.71 2.04
C LEU A 323 23.95 19.71 3.01
N GLY A 324 24.96 18.87 2.76
CA GLY A 324 26.20 18.87 3.53
C GLY A 324 26.93 20.21 3.45
N SER A 325 27.05 20.79 2.25
CA SER A 325 27.65 22.11 2.05
C SER A 325 26.84 23.22 2.72
N ILE A 326 25.52 23.23 2.59
CA ILE A 326 24.63 24.21 3.23
C ILE A 326 24.77 24.13 4.75
N THR A 327 24.83 22.92 5.31
CA THR A 327 25.02 22.71 6.75
C THR A 327 26.37 23.26 7.21
N GLN A 328 27.43 23.05 6.44
CA GLN A 328 28.76 23.60 6.73
C GLN A 328 28.77 25.14 6.67
N SER A 329 28.16 25.73 5.64
CA SER A 329 28.01 27.18 5.51
C SER A 329 27.19 27.77 6.65
N LEU A 330 26.12 27.09 7.08
CA LEU A 330 25.30 27.51 8.21
C LEU A 330 26.10 27.46 9.52
N ALA A 331 26.87 26.39 9.77
CA ALA A 331 27.74 26.29 10.93
C ALA A 331 28.79 27.43 10.97
N SER A 332 29.43 27.72 9.83
CA SER A 332 30.38 28.84 9.72
C SER A 332 29.72 30.20 9.91
N SER A 333 28.48 30.38 9.43
CA SER A 333 27.72 31.61 9.65
C SER A 333 27.36 31.80 11.12
N ILE A 334 27.00 30.72 11.83
CA ILE A 334 26.73 30.74 13.28
C ILE A 334 28.00 31.15 14.05
N GLU A 335 29.16 30.58 13.70
CA GLU A 335 30.44 30.94 14.32
C GLU A 335 30.80 32.43 14.08
N THR A 336 30.55 32.92 12.87
CA THR A 336 30.74 34.34 12.53
C THR A 336 29.82 35.24 13.34
N ILE A 337 28.54 34.88 13.49
CA ILE A 337 27.57 35.62 14.31
C ILE A 337 27.98 35.63 15.78
N GLN A 338 28.39 34.49 16.33
CA GLN A 338 28.87 34.40 17.71
C GLN A 338 30.10 35.29 17.94
N THR A 339 31.02 35.31 16.98
CA THR A 339 32.20 36.18 17.01
C THR A 339 31.79 37.65 16.99
N PHE A 340 30.92 38.04 16.06
CA PHE A 340 30.40 39.40 15.95
C PHE A 340 29.66 39.84 17.22
N GLN A 341 28.82 38.97 17.80
CA GLN A 341 28.12 39.23 19.05
C GLN A 341 29.10 39.44 20.21
N LYS A 342 30.12 38.58 20.33
CA LYS A 342 31.16 38.69 21.37
C LYS A 342 31.96 40.00 21.23
N GLU A 343 32.37 40.34 20.02
CA GLU A 343 33.09 41.59 19.74
C GLU A 343 32.22 42.82 19.99
N THR A 344 30.96 42.78 19.58
CA THR A 344 30.01 43.89 19.79
C THR A 344 29.74 44.09 21.28
N LEU A 345 29.53 43.02 22.04
CA LEU A 345 29.37 43.10 23.49
C LEU A 345 30.62 43.70 24.15
N GLY A 346 31.81 43.29 23.73
CA GLY A 346 33.08 43.87 24.20
C GLY A 346 33.23 45.36 23.85
N LYS A 347 32.88 45.75 22.62
CA LYS A 347 32.89 47.17 22.20
C LYS A 347 31.86 48.00 22.98
N LEU A 348 30.68 47.46 23.25
CA LEU A 348 29.66 48.12 24.07
C LEU A 348 30.10 48.28 25.52
N GLN A 349 30.77 47.28 26.10
CA GLN A 349 31.37 47.39 27.44
C GLN A 349 32.43 48.50 27.48
N ASN A 350 33.36 48.51 26.51
CA ASN A 350 34.37 49.55 26.41
C ASN A 350 33.76 50.95 26.22
N PHE A 351 32.70 51.05 25.40
CA PHE A 351 31.98 52.30 25.21
C PHE A 351 31.31 52.77 26.51
N ALA A 352 30.65 51.87 27.24
CA ALA A 352 30.04 52.19 28.53
C ALA A 352 31.07 52.62 29.58
N GLU A 353 32.25 51.97 29.60
CA GLU A 353 33.35 52.33 30.48
C GLU A 353 33.94 53.70 30.15
N ASN A 354 34.16 53.99 28.86
CA ASN A 354 34.58 55.32 28.40
C ASN A 354 33.55 56.41 28.73
N LEU A 355 32.26 56.11 28.58
CA LEU A 355 31.17 57.02 28.94
C LEU A 355 31.15 57.29 30.45
N LYS A 356 31.30 56.25 31.27
CA LYS A 356 31.40 56.36 32.74
C LYS A 356 32.59 57.23 33.14
N ASN A 357 33.76 57.02 32.53
CA ASN A 357 34.95 57.81 32.80
C ASN A 357 34.74 59.28 32.42
N THR A 358 34.15 59.54 31.25
CA THR A 358 33.83 60.89 30.79
C THR A 358 32.85 61.61 31.74
N LEU A 359 31.79 60.91 32.17
CA LEU A 359 30.82 61.45 33.13
C LEU A 359 31.46 61.73 34.49
N SER A 360 32.35 60.85 34.96
CA SER A 360 33.09 61.04 36.22
C SER A 360 34.01 62.26 36.15
N THR A 361 34.76 62.42 35.05
CA THR A 361 35.61 63.60 34.80
C THR A 361 34.76 64.87 34.75
N PHE A 362 33.67 64.86 33.97
CA PHE A 362 32.77 66.00 33.86
C PHE A 362 32.16 66.40 35.21
N GLN A 363 31.72 65.42 36.02
CA GLN A 363 31.20 65.65 37.36
C GLN A 363 32.26 66.26 38.28
N SER A 364 33.49 65.75 38.23
CA SER A 364 34.62 66.23 39.03
C SER A 364 34.99 67.67 38.66
N GLU A 365 35.14 67.96 37.36
CA GLU A 365 35.45 69.31 36.85
C GLU A 365 34.33 70.30 37.19
N THR A 366 33.07 69.91 36.98
CA THR A 366 31.90 70.75 37.30
C THR A 366 31.85 71.07 38.80
N LYS A 367 32.13 70.09 39.67
CA LYS A 367 32.23 70.31 41.11
C LYS A 367 33.35 71.29 41.45
N GLY A 368 34.52 71.13 40.84
CA GLY A 368 35.65 72.05 41.01
C GLY A 368 35.32 73.49 40.60
N VAL A 369 34.69 73.67 39.44
CA VAL A 369 34.26 74.99 38.96
C VAL A 369 33.19 75.60 39.87
N LEU A 370 32.22 74.83 40.35
CA LEU A 370 31.20 75.31 41.29
C LEU A 370 31.80 75.71 42.64
N GLU A 371 32.74 74.93 43.18
CA GLU A 371 33.46 75.28 44.41
C GLU A 371 34.30 76.55 44.23
N GLN A 372 34.99 76.69 43.10
CA GLN A 372 35.78 77.88 42.79
C GLN A 372 34.90 79.10 42.59
N THR A 373 33.77 78.96 41.90
CA THR A 373 32.77 80.03 41.73
C THR A 373 32.19 80.43 43.08
N GLY A 374 31.85 79.47 43.94
CA GLY A 374 31.38 79.75 45.30
C GLY A 374 32.42 80.49 46.16
N LYS A 375 33.71 80.14 46.04
CA LYS A 375 34.81 80.86 46.69
C LYS A 375 34.94 82.29 46.17
N GLU A 376 34.89 82.49 44.86
CA GLU A 376 34.96 83.83 44.25
C GLU A 376 33.74 84.69 44.61
N ILE A 377 32.53 84.11 44.61
CA ILE A 377 31.32 84.80 45.08
C ILE A 377 31.47 85.21 46.54
N ASN A 378 31.86 84.30 47.43
CA ASN A 378 32.08 84.63 48.84
C ASN A 378 33.13 85.74 49.00
N ARG A 379 34.23 85.65 48.26
CA ARG A 379 35.29 86.67 48.28
C ARG A 379 34.79 88.03 47.77
N ALA A 380 33.96 88.05 46.73
CA ALA A 380 33.36 89.27 46.18
C ALA A 380 32.33 89.88 47.14
N VAL A 381 31.54 89.04 47.83
CA VAL A 381 30.61 89.46 48.87
C VAL A 381 31.36 90.03 50.06
N GLU A 382 32.42 89.37 50.53
CA GLU A 382 33.26 89.83 51.65
C GLU A 382 33.93 91.17 51.32
N LYS A 383 34.51 91.32 50.12
CA LYS A 383 35.02 92.62 49.64
C LYS A 383 33.93 93.69 49.54
N SER A 384 32.70 93.33 49.15
CA SER A 384 31.59 94.29 49.11
C SER A 384 31.15 94.72 50.51
N ILE A 385 31.15 93.80 51.48
CA ILE A 385 30.89 94.10 52.90
C ILE A 385 31.96 95.04 53.46
N GLU A 386 33.25 94.77 53.20
CA GLU A 386 34.34 95.69 53.57
C GLU A 386 34.19 97.08 52.92
N GLY A 387 33.85 97.13 51.62
CA GLY A 387 33.63 98.38 50.91
C GLY A 387 32.47 99.20 51.48
N ILE A 388 31.37 98.54 51.87
CA ILE A 388 30.23 99.19 52.54
C ILE A 388 30.61 99.65 53.96
N GLY A 389 31.37 98.84 54.71
CA GLY A 389 31.88 99.23 56.04
C GLY A 389 32.81 100.45 56.01
N ASN A 390 33.66 100.55 54.99
CA ASN A 390 34.57 101.68 54.77
C ASN A 390 33.84 102.93 54.21
N GLY A 391 32.73 102.76 53.50
CA GLY A 391 31.90 103.86 53.00
C GLY A 391 31.01 104.51 54.05
N VAL A 392 30.65 103.79 55.12
CA VAL A 392 29.82 104.33 56.22
C VAL A 392 30.65 105.15 57.22
N THR A 393 31.98 104.97 57.27
CA THR A 393 32.87 105.72 58.17
C THR A 393 33.35 107.06 57.59
N THR A 394 33.02 107.39 56.33
CA THR A 394 33.44 108.65 55.69
C THR A 394 32.44 109.80 55.81
N TYR A 395 31.32 109.63 56.51
CA TYR A 395 30.34 110.70 56.80
C TYR A 395 30.09 110.84 58.30
N SER A 396 31.11 111.25 59.05
CA SER A 396 30.96 111.80 60.41
C SER A 396 31.89 113.01 60.53
N PHE A 397 31.38 114.18 60.12
CA PHE A 397 31.89 115.49 60.55
C PHE A 397 31.04 115.98 61.72
#